data_AF-A0A1C1A3X7-F1
#
_entry.id   AF-A0A1C1A3X7-F1
#
_cell.length_a   1.000
_cell.length_b   1.000
_cell.length_c   1.000
_cell.angle_alpha   90.00
_cell.angle_beta   90.00
_cell.angle_gamma   90.00
#
_symmetry.space_group_name_H-M   'P 1'
#
loop_
_entity.id
_entity.type
_entity.pdbx_description
1 polymer ?
#
loop_
_entity_poly.entity_id
_entity_poly.type
_entity_poly.pdbx_seq_one_letter_code
_entity_poly.pdbx_strand_id
1 'polypeptide(L)'
;MRYEQEPNIDANSIRIIGAKLGAATIIANSHGDTWDAAWTEDGTLYVSSDDTYGFDNSCNSNLAFHRLDGDDPYDLTGVTINGMEEYDPLFGILESDGCCWKAMGVASIDGTLYMTISRHRYGMSRVDPMKRQQAFNASIIKSTDGGKTWTPSAADNRVNPMFYAYRFGTPSFVKYGRDGEARVHNADHYVYAVSNNGYWDNGDDVVLGRVLREKMSSLNGNDWEFYRGGNGMVDASWSKIIYDAEPIHHNPGKCSMTSVQYIEPLYRYVMIAWYYTAGSGEVGHRETVWEFYESPTPWGPWTKFSAFLFFPQGYYNPCIVPKFISTDGKNLILFTNGDFITNQRSPEENIYKLTMIPCELETE
;
A
#
# COMPACT_ATOMS: atom_id res chain seq x y z
N MET A 1 16.16 16.44 27.45
CA MET A 1 14.83 15.90 27.79
C MET A 1 15.03 14.46 28.24
N ARG A 2 14.40 14.04 29.34
CA ARG A 2 14.49 12.65 29.81
C ARG A 2 13.79 11.78 28.75
N TYR A 3 14.51 10.81 28.19
CA TYR A 3 13.87 9.69 27.49
C TYR A 3 13.00 9.01 28.54
N GLU A 4 11.69 9.21 28.47
CA GLU A 4 10.77 8.25 29.09
C GLU A 4 11.12 6.89 28.50
N GLN A 5 11.32 5.90 29.37
CA GLN A 5 11.53 4.52 28.91
C GLN A 5 10.39 4.19 27.95
N GLU A 6 10.73 3.76 26.73
CA GLU A 6 9.74 3.17 25.83
C GLU A 6 8.93 2.16 26.67
N PRO A 7 7.58 2.21 26.62
CA PRO A 7 6.77 1.18 27.27
C PRO A 7 7.31 -0.17 26.84
N ASN A 8 7.37 -1.15 27.74
CA ASN A 8 7.84 -2.48 27.37
C ASN A 8 6.87 -3.10 26.36
N ILE A 9 7.10 -2.82 25.06
CA ILE A 9 6.24 -3.19 23.93
C ILE A 9 6.00 -4.71 23.94
N ASP A 10 7.00 -5.49 24.32
CA ASP A 10 6.92 -6.95 24.41
C ASP A 10 5.93 -7.43 25.48
N ALA A 11 5.75 -6.68 26.58
CA ALA A 11 4.84 -7.06 27.66
C ALA A 11 3.36 -6.80 27.34
N ASN A 12 3.08 -5.89 26.40
CA ASN A 12 1.72 -5.51 25.99
C ASN A 12 1.32 -6.09 24.63
N SER A 13 2.21 -6.83 23.97
CA SER A 13 1.93 -7.43 22.67
C SER A 13 0.89 -8.54 22.77
N ILE A 14 -0.23 -8.36 22.07
CA ILE A 14 -1.33 -9.32 22.00
C ILE A 14 -1.27 -9.97 20.62
N ARG A 15 -0.96 -11.28 20.59
CA ARG A 15 -0.84 -11.99 19.32
C ARG A 15 -2.19 -12.14 18.63
N ILE A 16 -2.17 -11.95 17.32
CA ILE A 16 -3.31 -12.20 16.44
C ILE A 16 -3.23 -13.65 15.94
N ILE A 17 -4.31 -14.40 16.09
CA ILE A 17 -4.37 -15.84 15.79
C ILE A 17 -5.41 -16.20 14.73
N GLY A 18 -6.27 -15.25 14.34
CA GLY A 18 -7.31 -15.47 13.34
C GLY A 18 -7.89 -14.16 12.82
N ALA A 19 -8.63 -14.25 11.73
CA ALA A 19 -9.48 -13.18 11.21
C ALA A 19 -10.80 -13.75 10.70
N LYS A 20 -11.84 -12.92 10.70
CA LYS A 20 -13.10 -13.12 10.01
C LYS A 20 -13.39 -11.92 9.14
N LEU A 21 -13.83 -12.15 7.90
CA LEU A 21 -14.25 -11.09 6.99
C LEU A 21 -15.78 -11.01 6.94
N GLY A 22 -16.28 -9.78 6.97
CA GLY A 22 -17.69 -9.46 6.77
C GLY A 22 -18.07 -9.41 5.29
N ALA A 23 -19.30 -8.99 5.03
CA ALA A 23 -19.79 -8.80 3.67
C ALA A 23 -19.14 -7.55 3.03
N ALA A 24 -18.72 -7.69 1.78
CA ALA A 24 -18.18 -6.58 1.01
C ALA A 24 -19.26 -5.56 0.64
N THR A 25 -18.94 -4.27 0.72
CA THR A 25 -19.81 -3.16 0.33
C THR A 25 -19.09 -2.27 -0.68
N ILE A 26 -19.72 -2.02 -1.82
CA ILE A 26 -19.15 -1.18 -2.89
C ILE A 26 -19.60 0.26 -2.69
N ILE A 27 -18.66 1.20 -2.77
CA ILE A 27 -18.96 2.64 -2.83
C ILE A 27 -19.31 2.98 -4.29
N ALA A 28 -20.61 3.01 -4.57
CA ALA A 28 -21.14 2.94 -5.93
C ALA A 28 -20.69 4.07 -6.86
N ASN A 29 -20.42 5.26 -6.33
CA ASN A 29 -20.00 6.43 -7.12
C ASN A 29 -18.48 6.56 -7.29
N SER A 30 -17.70 5.59 -6.83
CA SER A 30 -16.27 5.46 -7.12
C SER A 30 -16.03 4.62 -8.37
N HIS A 31 -14.85 4.77 -8.98
CA HIS A 31 -14.42 3.96 -10.12
C HIS A 31 -12.89 3.90 -10.18
N GLY A 32 -12.29 2.72 -10.25
CA GLY A 32 -10.83 2.53 -10.31
C GLY A 32 -10.35 1.43 -9.36
N ASP A 33 -9.05 1.27 -9.27
CA ASP A 33 -8.36 0.36 -8.36
C ASP A 33 -7.35 1.06 -7.45
N THR A 34 -6.72 0.30 -6.55
CA THR A 34 -5.65 0.77 -5.64
C THR A 34 -6.11 1.90 -4.70
N TRP A 35 -6.94 1.54 -3.71
CA TRP A 35 -7.57 2.48 -2.78
C TRP A 35 -6.82 2.63 -1.45
N ASP A 36 -5.48 2.66 -1.48
CA ASP A 36 -4.67 2.80 -0.28
C ASP A 36 -4.96 4.14 0.43
N ALA A 37 -5.03 4.12 1.78
CA ALA A 37 -5.61 5.21 2.56
C ALA A 37 -4.65 5.89 3.56
N ALA A 38 -4.70 7.21 3.66
CA ALA A 38 -3.97 8.03 4.62
C ALA A 38 -4.92 8.78 5.56
N TRP A 39 -4.64 8.72 6.86
CA TRP A 39 -5.38 9.44 7.90
C TRP A 39 -4.54 10.61 8.40
N THR A 40 -4.99 11.83 8.12
CA THR A 40 -4.25 13.07 8.41
C THR A 40 -4.48 13.56 9.83
N GLU A 41 -3.61 14.47 10.29
CA GLU A 41 -3.69 15.11 11.60
C GLU A 41 -5.06 15.78 11.84
N ASP A 42 -5.66 16.41 10.83
CA ASP A 42 -6.98 17.06 10.93
C ASP A 42 -8.16 16.07 10.94
N GLY A 43 -7.90 14.77 10.83
CA GLY A 43 -8.92 13.71 10.84
C GLY A 43 -9.49 13.36 9.46
N THR A 44 -9.00 14.01 8.40
CA THR A 44 -9.40 13.72 7.03
C THR A 44 -8.85 12.36 6.57
N LEU A 45 -9.65 11.64 5.78
CA LEU A 45 -9.23 10.40 5.13
C LEU A 45 -9.00 10.69 3.65
N TYR A 46 -7.80 10.39 3.17
CA TYR A 46 -7.45 10.49 1.76
C TYR A 46 -7.16 9.12 1.18
N VAL A 47 -7.46 8.93 -0.10
CA VAL A 47 -7.16 7.69 -0.84
C VAL A 47 -6.60 8.00 -2.21
N SER A 48 -5.66 7.20 -2.68
CA SER A 48 -5.28 7.15 -4.10
C SER A 48 -6.30 6.32 -4.88
N SER A 49 -6.28 6.44 -6.20
CA SER A 49 -6.73 5.38 -7.10
C SER A 49 -5.94 5.38 -8.39
N ASP A 50 -5.89 4.21 -9.02
CA ASP A 50 -5.30 3.96 -10.32
C ASP A 50 -6.41 3.70 -11.35
N ASP A 51 -6.09 3.88 -12.64
CA ASP A 51 -6.96 3.57 -13.79
C ASP A 51 -8.43 4.01 -13.57
N THR A 52 -8.62 5.28 -13.26
CA THR A 52 -9.77 5.78 -12.53
C THR A 52 -10.56 6.84 -13.31
N TYR A 53 -11.89 6.80 -13.16
CA TYR A 53 -12.77 7.94 -13.50
C TYR A 53 -13.08 8.82 -12.27
N GLY A 54 -12.52 8.47 -11.12
CA GLY A 54 -12.70 9.14 -9.83
C GLY A 54 -14.09 8.96 -9.25
N PHE A 55 -14.45 9.84 -8.32
CA PHE A 55 -15.81 9.94 -7.80
C PHE A 55 -16.69 10.72 -8.78
N ASP A 56 -17.90 10.23 -9.02
CA ASP A 56 -18.90 10.82 -9.91
C ASP A 56 -18.40 11.07 -11.35
N ASN A 57 -17.46 10.23 -11.82
CA ASN A 57 -16.81 10.36 -13.13
C ASN A 57 -16.12 11.72 -13.36
N SER A 58 -15.55 12.29 -12.30
CA SER A 58 -14.92 13.61 -12.31
C SER A 58 -13.57 13.68 -13.04
N CYS A 59 -12.93 12.54 -13.34
CA CYS A 59 -11.68 12.49 -14.11
C CYS A 59 -11.65 11.32 -15.09
N ASN A 60 -10.53 11.16 -15.80
CA ASN A 60 -10.26 10.05 -16.72
C ASN A 60 -8.75 9.83 -16.77
N SER A 61 -8.22 9.27 -15.69
CA SER A 61 -6.82 9.41 -15.34
C SER A 61 -6.20 8.08 -14.96
N ASN A 62 -4.90 7.96 -15.18
CA ASN A 62 -4.16 6.78 -14.77
C ASN A 62 -3.92 6.75 -13.26
N LEU A 63 -3.78 7.93 -12.63
CA LEU A 63 -3.77 8.14 -11.17
C LEU A 63 -4.84 9.17 -10.83
N ALA A 64 -5.42 9.11 -9.63
CA ALA A 64 -6.13 10.24 -9.03
C ALA A 64 -6.02 10.20 -7.51
N PHE A 65 -6.40 11.31 -6.89
CA PHE A 65 -6.37 11.47 -5.45
C PHE A 65 -7.69 12.01 -4.93
N HIS A 66 -8.19 11.42 -3.85
CA HIS A 66 -9.54 11.64 -3.37
C HIS A 66 -9.56 11.87 -1.87
N ARG A 67 -10.62 12.52 -1.40
CA ARG A 67 -10.98 12.62 0.00
C ARG A 67 -12.23 11.78 0.26
N LEU A 68 -12.25 11.10 1.39
CA LEU A 68 -13.44 10.43 1.93
C LEU A 68 -13.88 11.18 3.20
N ASP A 69 -15.12 11.67 3.19
CA ASP A 69 -15.76 12.35 4.30
C ASP A 69 -16.68 11.37 5.06
N GLY A 70 -16.63 11.42 6.39
CA GLY A 70 -17.42 10.56 7.28
C GLY A 70 -16.58 9.89 8.38
N ASP A 71 -17.23 9.57 9.50
CA ASP A 71 -16.64 8.85 10.64
C ASP A 71 -17.23 7.45 10.83
N ASP A 72 -18.35 7.16 10.16
CA ASP A 72 -18.87 5.80 9.99
C ASP A 72 -18.34 5.25 8.66
N PRO A 73 -17.57 4.15 8.66
CA PRO A 73 -17.11 3.56 7.41
C PRO A 73 -18.27 3.19 6.48
N TYR A 74 -19.45 2.85 7.00
CA TYR A 74 -20.61 2.46 6.18
C TYR A 74 -21.39 3.65 5.59
N ASP A 75 -21.00 4.89 5.90
CA ASP A 75 -21.63 6.12 5.42
C ASP A 75 -20.57 7.14 4.95
N LEU A 76 -19.62 6.67 4.12
CA LEU A 76 -18.58 7.51 3.53
C LEU A 76 -19.05 8.17 2.24
N THR A 77 -18.70 9.44 2.07
CA THR A 77 -18.87 10.18 0.82
C THR A 77 -17.50 10.53 0.24
N GLY A 78 -17.24 10.18 -1.02
CA GLY A 78 -15.98 10.48 -1.68
C GLY A 78 -16.05 11.66 -2.64
N VAL A 79 -14.93 12.38 -2.78
CA VAL A 79 -14.73 13.43 -3.78
C VAL A 79 -13.32 13.36 -4.36
N THR A 80 -13.20 13.50 -5.68
CA THR A 80 -11.89 13.64 -6.34
C THR A 80 -11.33 15.04 -6.09
N ILE A 81 -10.16 15.09 -5.46
CA ILE A 81 -9.44 16.33 -5.17
C ILE A 81 -8.52 16.71 -6.33
N ASN A 82 -7.88 15.71 -6.93
CA ASN A 82 -6.92 15.89 -8.00
C ASN A 82 -6.97 14.71 -8.97
N GLY A 83 -7.24 14.98 -10.25
CA GLY A 83 -7.22 13.98 -11.32
C GLY A 83 -5.81 13.62 -11.79
N MET A 84 -4.76 14.21 -11.21
CA MET A 84 -3.34 13.87 -11.44
C MET A 84 -2.96 13.80 -12.93
N GLU A 85 -3.48 14.73 -13.74
CA GLU A 85 -3.41 14.68 -15.22
C GLU A 85 -1.98 14.61 -15.79
N GLU A 86 -0.97 15.03 -15.03
CA GLU A 86 0.44 14.89 -15.43
C GLU A 86 0.94 13.43 -15.45
N TYR A 87 0.23 12.50 -14.81
CA TYR A 87 0.57 11.07 -14.71
C TYR A 87 -0.09 10.20 -15.78
N ASP A 88 -0.30 10.76 -16.97
CA ASP A 88 -0.90 10.12 -18.15
C ASP A 88 -2.43 9.88 -18.01
N PRO A 89 -3.20 9.86 -19.13
CA PRO A 89 -4.63 9.56 -19.11
C PRO A 89 -4.88 8.09 -18.76
N LEU A 90 -6.15 7.74 -18.50
CA LEU A 90 -6.58 6.35 -18.24
C LEU A 90 -5.95 5.34 -19.23
N PHE A 91 -5.31 4.29 -18.69
CA PHE A 91 -4.56 3.27 -19.45
C PHE A 91 -3.43 3.85 -20.34
N GLY A 92 -2.86 4.98 -19.92
CA GLY A 92 -1.79 5.69 -20.61
C GLY A 92 -0.47 4.91 -20.60
N ILE A 93 -0.34 3.95 -21.53
CA ILE A 93 0.91 3.21 -21.72
C ILE A 93 1.82 4.04 -22.63
N LEU A 94 2.96 4.49 -22.11
CA LEU A 94 3.95 5.19 -22.93
C LEU A 94 4.73 4.18 -23.79
N GLU A 95 4.72 4.38 -25.11
CA GLU A 95 5.39 3.48 -26.04
C GLU A 95 6.89 3.31 -25.79
N SER A 96 7.57 4.36 -25.32
CA SER A 96 9.03 4.35 -25.15
C SER A 96 9.53 3.39 -24.07
N ASP A 97 8.73 3.14 -23.03
CA ASP A 97 9.07 2.22 -21.93
C ASP A 97 8.06 1.06 -21.77
N GLY A 98 6.94 1.09 -22.49
CA GLY A 98 5.87 0.10 -22.40
C GLY A 98 5.16 0.10 -21.04
N CYS A 99 5.26 1.20 -20.28
CA CYS A 99 4.76 1.29 -18.92
C CYS A 99 3.61 2.29 -18.78
N CYS A 100 2.87 2.18 -17.68
CA CYS A 100 1.98 3.22 -17.15
C CYS A 100 2.50 3.68 -15.78
N TRP A 101 1.93 4.74 -15.23
CA TRP A 101 2.10 5.07 -13.81
C TRP A 101 1.15 4.26 -12.93
N LYS A 102 1.59 3.90 -11.73
CA LYS A 102 0.70 3.37 -10.68
C LYS A 102 1.08 3.98 -9.35
N ALA A 103 0.07 4.25 -8.51
CA ALA A 103 0.26 4.49 -7.09
C ALA A 103 0.37 3.14 -6.38
N MET A 104 0.98 3.12 -5.18
CA MET A 104 1.07 1.88 -4.39
C MET A 104 0.72 2.10 -2.93
N GLY A 105 1.21 3.18 -2.33
CA GLY A 105 0.94 3.50 -0.93
C GLY A 105 0.88 4.99 -0.67
N VAL A 106 -0.03 5.41 0.21
CA VAL A 106 -0.16 6.78 0.70
C VAL A 106 -0.13 6.80 2.23
N ALA A 107 0.52 7.81 2.79
CA ALA A 107 0.55 8.07 4.22
C ALA A 107 0.54 9.58 4.50
N SER A 108 -0.03 9.97 5.63
CA SER A 108 0.20 11.30 6.22
C SER A 108 1.30 11.18 7.25
N ILE A 109 2.32 12.02 7.16
CA ILE A 109 3.49 12.01 8.04
C ILE A 109 3.88 13.47 8.31
N ASP A 110 3.80 13.89 9.57
CA ASP A 110 4.13 15.26 10.02
C ASP A 110 3.38 16.34 9.21
N GLY A 111 2.07 16.16 9.04
CA GLY A 111 1.18 17.07 8.32
C GLY A 111 1.38 17.09 6.80
N THR A 112 2.22 16.21 6.25
CA THR A 112 2.47 16.09 4.81
C THR A 112 1.93 14.77 4.28
N LEU A 113 1.19 14.82 3.18
CA LEU A 113 0.79 13.64 2.45
C LEU A 113 1.95 13.18 1.58
N TYR A 114 2.31 11.91 1.67
CA TYR A 114 3.27 11.25 0.79
C TYR A 114 2.57 10.12 0.04
N MET A 115 2.86 9.99 -1.25
CA MET A 115 2.37 8.91 -2.09
C MET A 115 3.54 8.29 -2.85
N THR A 116 3.57 6.97 -2.90
CA THR A 116 4.53 6.23 -3.71
C THR A 116 3.94 5.97 -5.09
N ILE A 117 4.78 6.12 -6.11
CA ILE A 117 4.43 5.92 -7.52
C ILE A 117 5.49 5.09 -8.24
N SER A 118 5.11 4.37 -9.29
CA SER A 118 6.02 3.48 -10.03
C SER A 118 5.65 3.37 -11.50
N ARG A 119 6.62 2.95 -12.33
CA ARG A 119 6.39 2.58 -13.74
C ARG A 119 6.07 1.10 -13.82
N HIS A 120 4.85 0.78 -14.23
CA HIS A 120 4.35 -0.60 -14.35
C HIS A 120 4.27 -1.02 -15.81
N ARG A 121 4.99 -2.09 -16.15
CA ARG A 121 5.20 -2.55 -17.54
C ARG A 121 4.15 -3.53 -18.01
N TYR A 122 3.51 -3.23 -19.14
CA TYR A 122 2.60 -4.15 -19.82
C TYR A 122 3.29 -4.95 -20.92
N GLY A 123 2.58 -5.95 -21.47
CA GLY A 123 3.08 -6.76 -22.58
C GLY A 123 4.05 -7.86 -22.14
N MET A 124 3.78 -8.50 -21.01
CA MET A 124 4.70 -9.43 -20.35
C MET A 124 4.74 -10.83 -20.97
N SER A 125 3.85 -11.11 -21.94
CA SER A 125 3.75 -12.39 -22.66
C SER A 125 5.06 -12.92 -23.30
N ARG A 126 6.09 -12.07 -23.49
CA ARG A 126 7.43 -12.49 -23.99
C ARG A 126 8.57 -12.26 -23.00
N VAL A 127 8.28 -11.72 -21.82
CA VAL A 127 9.28 -11.29 -20.82
C VAL A 127 9.21 -12.16 -19.57
N ASP A 128 8.00 -12.47 -19.11
CA ASP A 128 7.77 -13.32 -17.93
C ASP A 128 6.81 -14.47 -18.34
N PRO A 129 7.20 -15.74 -18.17
CA PRO A 129 6.34 -16.88 -18.53
C PRO A 129 5.00 -16.91 -17.80
N MET A 130 4.94 -16.34 -16.59
CA MET A 130 3.72 -16.21 -15.80
C MET A 130 2.97 -14.91 -16.11
N LYS A 131 3.55 -14.05 -16.96
CA LYS A 131 2.97 -12.75 -17.38
C LYS A 131 2.65 -11.83 -16.21
N ARG A 132 3.48 -11.89 -15.17
CA ARG A 132 3.40 -10.97 -14.02
C ARG A 132 3.78 -9.56 -14.47
N GLN A 133 3.08 -8.55 -14.00
CA GLN A 133 3.35 -7.17 -14.34
C GLN A 133 4.56 -6.66 -13.55
N GLN A 134 5.62 -6.27 -14.25
CA GLN A 134 6.82 -5.72 -13.62
C GLN A 134 6.63 -4.25 -13.22
N ALA A 135 7.26 -3.87 -12.12
CA ALA A 135 7.28 -2.51 -11.57
C ALA A 135 8.72 -2.10 -11.22
N PHE A 136 9.10 -0.88 -11.60
CA PHE A 136 10.45 -0.33 -11.39
C PHE A 136 10.40 1.21 -11.53
N ASN A 137 11.55 1.87 -11.33
CA ASN A 137 11.65 3.33 -11.37
C ASN A 137 10.63 4.00 -10.44
N ALA A 138 10.57 3.52 -9.20
CA ALA A 138 9.65 4.03 -8.20
C ALA A 138 10.12 5.37 -7.63
N SER A 139 9.16 6.20 -7.21
CA SER A 139 9.40 7.48 -6.57
C SER A 139 8.42 7.72 -5.43
N ILE A 140 8.76 8.68 -4.57
CA ILE A 140 7.84 9.21 -3.57
C ILE A 140 7.58 10.66 -3.93
N ILE A 141 6.30 11.02 -4.00
CA ILE A 141 5.84 12.39 -4.18
C ILE A 141 5.15 12.86 -2.91
N LYS A 142 5.10 14.17 -2.70
CA LYS A 142 4.45 14.77 -1.53
C LYS A 142 3.51 15.90 -1.89
N SER A 143 2.51 16.10 -1.03
CA SER A 143 1.57 17.21 -1.05
C SER A 143 1.47 17.84 0.35
N THR A 144 1.54 19.16 0.40
CA THR A 144 1.39 19.96 1.63
C THR A 144 0.12 20.81 1.62
N ASP A 145 -0.80 20.55 0.69
CA ASP A 145 -2.02 21.35 0.47
C ASP A 145 -3.29 20.49 0.37
N GLY A 146 -3.26 19.31 1.00
CA GLY A 146 -4.38 18.37 1.04
C GLY A 146 -4.60 17.63 -0.27
N GLY A 147 -3.52 17.31 -1.00
CA GLY A 147 -3.55 16.52 -2.22
C GLY A 147 -3.83 17.31 -3.51
N LYS A 148 -3.90 18.64 -3.43
CA LYS A 148 -4.22 19.50 -4.60
C LYS A 148 -3.03 19.66 -5.54
N THR A 149 -1.82 19.73 -5.00
CA THR A 149 -0.58 19.74 -5.78
C THR A 149 0.42 18.74 -5.24
N TRP A 150 1.24 18.19 -6.13
CA TRP A 150 2.22 17.15 -5.82
C TRP A 150 3.60 17.50 -6.36
N THR A 151 4.64 17.10 -5.64
CA THR A 151 6.04 17.30 -6.02
C THR A 151 6.90 16.07 -5.69
N PRO A 152 7.89 15.70 -6.51
CA PRO A 152 8.22 16.26 -7.82
C PRO A 152 7.15 15.96 -8.88
N SER A 153 7.26 16.62 -10.04
CA SER A 153 6.31 16.41 -11.15
C SER A 153 6.47 15.02 -11.77
N ALA A 154 5.45 14.54 -12.49
CA ALA A 154 5.54 13.31 -13.28
C ALA A 154 6.74 13.32 -14.25
N ALA A 155 7.04 14.48 -14.87
CA ALA A 155 8.19 14.62 -15.77
C ALA A 155 9.53 14.43 -15.03
N ASP A 156 9.67 15.00 -13.83
CA ASP A 156 10.87 14.83 -13.00
C ASP A 156 11.04 13.39 -12.57
N ASN A 157 9.98 12.76 -12.05
CA ASN A 157 10.00 11.36 -11.61
C ASN A 157 10.31 10.40 -12.76
N ARG A 158 9.96 10.77 -14.00
CA ARG A 158 10.26 9.96 -15.19
C ARG A 158 11.75 9.92 -15.52
N VAL A 159 12.45 11.04 -15.31
CA VAL A 159 13.89 11.18 -15.60
C VAL A 159 14.73 10.78 -14.39
N ASN A 160 14.26 11.13 -13.19
CA ASN A 160 14.96 10.99 -11.93
C ASN A 160 14.13 10.19 -10.92
N PRO A 161 13.79 8.92 -11.20
CA PRO A 161 13.08 8.12 -10.22
C PRO A 161 13.92 7.97 -8.95
N MET A 162 13.26 7.96 -7.79
CA MET A 162 13.94 7.85 -6.50
C MET A 162 14.64 6.49 -6.32
N PHE A 163 14.04 5.43 -6.85
CA PHE A 163 14.54 4.05 -6.84
C PHE A 163 14.58 3.49 -8.26
N TYR A 164 15.78 3.41 -8.84
CA TYR A 164 16.01 2.92 -10.21
C TYR A 164 15.93 1.39 -10.37
N ALA A 165 15.81 0.65 -9.26
CA ALA A 165 15.87 -0.81 -9.28
C ALA A 165 14.49 -1.47 -9.44
N TYR A 166 14.48 -2.72 -9.90
CA TYR A 166 13.30 -3.59 -9.78
C TYR A 166 13.07 -3.98 -8.32
N ARG A 167 14.14 -4.34 -7.61
CA ARG A 167 14.08 -4.48 -6.15
C ARG A 167 13.61 -3.15 -5.57
N PHE A 168 12.60 -3.18 -4.71
CA PHE A 168 11.98 -1.97 -4.19
C PHE A 168 11.25 -1.11 -5.25
N GLY A 169 10.75 -1.74 -6.32
CA GLY A 169 9.99 -1.09 -7.40
C GLY A 169 8.49 -0.85 -7.07
N THR A 170 8.03 -1.33 -5.91
CA THR A 170 6.66 -1.17 -5.40
C THR A 170 6.66 -0.73 -3.93
N PRO A 171 7.34 0.36 -3.55
CA PRO A 171 7.38 0.79 -2.16
C PRO A 171 5.99 1.17 -1.67
N SER A 172 5.60 0.69 -0.50
CA SER A 172 4.38 1.07 0.22
C SER A 172 4.70 1.24 1.70
N PHE A 173 4.14 2.28 2.32
CA PHE A 173 4.50 2.64 3.69
C PHE A 173 4.09 1.56 4.71
N VAL A 174 4.91 1.43 5.76
CA VAL A 174 4.43 0.89 7.04
C VAL A 174 3.67 2.02 7.73
N LYS A 175 2.40 1.80 8.03
CA LYS A 175 1.48 2.81 8.52
C LYS A 175 1.34 2.75 10.04
N TYR A 176 1.34 3.94 10.64
CA TYR A 176 1.40 4.13 12.09
C TYR A 176 0.22 4.96 12.62
N GLY A 177 -0.96 4.81 12.01
CA GLY A 177 -2.18 5.48 12.45
C GLY A 177 -2.29 6.91 11.94
N ARG A 178 -2.88 7.80 12.75
CA ARG A 178 -3.12 9.21 12.42
C ARG A 178 -1.79 9.93 12.26
N ASP A 179 -1.58 10.54 11.10
CA ASP A 179 -0.37 11.30 10.77
C ASP A 179 0.97 10.59 11.06
N GLY A 180 0.95 9.25 11.08
CA GLY A 180 2.09 8.42 11.40
C GLY A 180 2.68 8.70 12.79
N GLU A 181 1.84 8.94 13.81
CA GLU A 181 2.26 9.44 15.13
C GLU A 181 2.87 8.40 16.08
N ALA A 182 2.78 7.10 15.75
CA ALA A 182 3.28 6.06 16.65
C ALA A 182 4.80 6.16 16.87
N ARG A 183 5.25 5.77 18.07
CA ARG A 183 6.65 5.87 18.52
C ARG A 183 7.33 4.52 18.74
N VAL A 184 6.75 3.45 18.21
CA VAL A 184 7.27 2.08 18.38
C VAL A 184 8.34 1.78 17.35
N HIS A 185 9.37 1.02 17.73
CA HIS A 185 10.42 0.55 16.83
C HIS A 185 11.08 1.70 16.03
N ASN A 186 11.34 2.82 16.70
CA ASN A 186 11.87 4.06 16.13
C ASN A 186 10.99 4.69 15.02
N ALA A 187 9.67 4.48 15.01
CA ALA A 187 8.77 5.09 14.02
C ALA A 187 8.65 6.62 14.12
N ASP A 188 9.06 7.20 15.25
CA ASP A 188 9.22 8.64 15.46
C ASP A 188 10.56 9.18 14.92
N HIS A 189 11.54 8.32 14.67
CA HIS A 189 12.83 8.67 14.09
C HIS A 189 12.96 8.27 12.62
N TYR A 190 12.26 7.23 12.18
CA TYR A 190 12.32 6.69 10.83
C TYR A 190 10.93 6.51 10.22
N VAL A 191 10.84 6.76 8.92
CA VAL A 191 9.73 6.30 8.09
C VAL A 191 10.13 4.98 7.47
N TYR A 192 9.25 3.98 7.56
CA TYR A 192 9.46 2.65 7.00
C TYR A 192 8.58 2.42 5.77
N ALA A 193 9.09 1.68 4.79
CA ALA A 193 8.31 1.19 3.67
C ALA A 193 8.73 -0.24 3.32
N VAL A 194 7.75 -1.04 2.88
CA VAL A 194 7.97 -2.38 2.34
C VAL A 194 7.88 -2.37 0.83
N SER A 195 8.51 -3.33 0.18
CA SER A 195 8.33 -3.57 -1.25
C SER A 195 8.74 -5.00 -1.60
N ASN A 196 8.27 -5.49 -2.75
CA ASN A 196 8.68 -6.79 -3.26
C ASN A 196 9.86 -6.68 -4.26
N ASN A 197 10.09 -7.76 -4.98
CA ASN A 197 11.14 -7.88 -5.99
C ASN A 197 10.82 -7.24 -7.35
N GLY A 198 9.89 -6.30 -7.42
CA GLY A 198 9.64 -5.49 -8.63
C GLY A 198 8.45 -5.97 -9.45
N TYR A 199 7.38 -6.39 -8.79
CA TYR A 199 6.17 -6.86 -9.42
C TYR A 199 4.94 -6.20 -8.80
N TRP A 200 3.97 -5.82 -9.63
CA TRP A 200 2.64 -5.42 -9.16
C TRP A 200 1.93 -6.61 -8.52
N ASP A 201 1.93 -7.74 -9.24
CA ASP A 201 1.29 -8.98 -8.83
C ASP A 201 2.27 -10.16 -8.71
N ASN A 202 2.00 -11.06 -7.77
CA ASN A 202 2.68 -12.35 -7.64
C ASN A 202 4.22 -12.24 -7.58
N GLY A 203 4.74 -11.23 -6.88
CA GLY A 203 6.15 -11.14 -6.50
C GLY A 203 6.55 -12.27 -5.54
N ASP A 204 7.83 -12.36 -5.20
CA ASP A 204 8.39 -13.55 -4.53
C ASP A 204 8.74 -13.35 -3.05
N ASP A 205 8.97 -12.12 -2.64
CA ASP A 205 9.35 -11.77 -1.29
C ASP A 205 8.94 -10.33 -0.96
N VAL A 206 9.12 -9.94 0.30
CA VAL A 206 8.94 -8.58 0.79
C VAL A 206 10.20 -8.19 1.56
N VAL A 207 10.73 -7.00 1.26
CA VAL A 207 11.84 -6.37 1.97
C VAL A 207 11.40 -5.08 2.66
N LEU A 208 12.21 -4.63 3.61
CA LEU A 208 11.97 -3.43 4.41
C LEU A 208 13.07 -2.38 4.14
N GLY A 209 12.64 -1.16 3.86
CA GLY A 209 13.48 0.04 3.82
C GLY A 209 13.07 1.04 4.89
N ARG A 210 14.01 1.89 5.29
CA ARG A 210 13.76 3.03 6.18
C ARG A 210 14.49 4.28 5.70
N VAL A 211 13.96 5.44 6.06
CA VAL A 211 14.62 6.75 5.91
C VAL A 211 14.44 7.54 7.20
N LEU A 212 15.42 8.36 7.55
CA LEU A 212 15.27 9.30 8.67
C LEU A 212 14.04 10.18 8.43
N ARG A 213 13.15 10.25 9.43
CA ARG A 213 11.89 10.99 9.34
C ARG A 213 12.10 12.46 9.00
N GLU A 214 13.10 13.10 9.61
CA GLU A 214 13.50 14.49 9.31
C GLU A 214 13.96 14.71 7.85
N LYS A 215 14.40 13.65 7.15
CA LYS A 215 14.84 13.71 5.76
C LYS A 215 13.74 13.33 4.76
N MET A 216 12.60 12.82 5.24
CA MET A 216 11.52 12.32 4.37
C MET A 216 11.08 13.37 3.36
N SER A 217 10.96 14.63 3.79
CA SER A 217 10.55 15.74 2.93
C SER A 217 11.54 16.10 1.82
N SER A 218 12.79 15.59 1.86
CA SER A 218 13.81 15.82 0.84
C SER A 218 13.66 14.90 -0.38
N LEU A 219 12.86 13.83 -0.28
CA LEU A 219 12.55 12.91 -1.39
C LEU A 219 13.80 12.39 -2.12
N ASN A 220 14.81 11.96 -1.37
CA ASN A 220 16.10 11.52 -1.88
C ASN A 220 16.37 10.04 -1.60
N GLY A 221 16.47 9.23 -2.65
CA GLY A 221 16.69 7.79 -2.54
C GLY A 221 17.98 7.41 -1.82
N ASN A 222 19.02 8.25 -1.87
CA ASN A 222 20.31 7.99 -1.19
C ASN A 222 20.21 8.06 0.35
N ASP A 223 19.15 8.66 0.88
CA ASP A 223 18.93 8.73 2.32
C ASP A 223 18.32 7.43 2.87
N TRP A 224 17.81 6.55 2.01
CA TRP A 224 17.23 5.27 2.42
C TRP A 224 18.28 4.24 2.83
N GLU A 225 17.87 3.35 3.71
CA GLU A 225 18.62 2.18 4.16
C GLU A 225 17.70 0.96 4.09
N PHE A 226 18.27 -0.21 3.84
CA PHE A 226 17.53 -1.44 3.61
C PHE A 226 17.95 -2.50 4.62
N TYR A 227 16.96 -3.18 5.18
CA TYR A 227 17.16 -4.17 6.22
C TYR A 227 17.88 -5.40 5.68
N ARG A 228 18.96 -5.82 6.33
CA ARG A 228 19.81 -6.95 5.94
C ARG A 228 19.81 -8.11 6.96
N GLY A 229 18.79 -8.16 7.83
CA GLY A 229 18.64 -9.19 8.85
C GLY A 229 19.09 -8.79 10.26
N GLY A 230 18.72 -9.60 11.26
CA GLY A 230 19.08 -9.40 12.66
C GLY A 230 18.04 -8.62 13.46
N ASN A 231 18.48 -7.60 14.20
CA ASN A 231 17.62 -6.75 15.01
C ASN A 231 17.55 -5.37 14.37
N GLY A 232 16.41 -5.02 13.78
CA GLY A 232 16.22 -3.74 13.09
C GLY A 232 16.32 -2.49 13.99
N MET A 233 16.36 -2.64 15.32
CA MET A 233 16.72 -1.53 16.24
C MET A 233 18.19 -1.12 16.15
N VAL A 234 19.07 -1.93 15.54
CA VAL A 234 20.51 -1.69 15.49
C VAL A 234 20.91 -1.27 14.08
N ASP A 235 21.68 -0.18 13.96
CA ASP A 235 22.11 0.36 12.65
C ASP A 235 22.90 -0.64 11.80
N ALA A 236 23.63 -1.57 12.42
CA ALA A 236 24.35 -2.63 11.72
C ALA A 236 23.44 -3.64 10.99
N SER A 237 22.13 -3.62 11.25
CA SER A 237 21.12 -4.41 10.52
C SER A 237 20.63 -3.71 9.25
N TRP A 238 21.21 -2.58 8.86
CA TRP A 238 20.80 -1.78 7.71
C TRP A 238 21.96 -1.54 6.75
N SER A 239 21.68 -1.54 5.44
CA SER A 239 22.64 -1.23 4.37
C SER A 239 22.15 -0.08 3.51
N LYS A 240 23.07 0.70 2.95
CA LYS A 240 22.77 1.70 1.92
C LYS A 240 22.58 1.09 0.52
N ILE A 241 22.84 -0.20 0.37
CA ILE A 241 22.75 -0.92 -0.90
C ILE A 241 21.45 -1.73 -0.92
N ILE A 242 20.56 -1.41 -1.85
CA ILE A 242 19.24 -2.03 -1.97
C ILE A 242 19.27 -3.55 -2.22
N TYR A 243 20.33 -4.05 -2.84
CA TYR A 243 20.51 -5.47 -3.11
C TYR A 243 21.10 -6.25 -1.92
N ASP A 244 21.51 -5.57 -0.85
CA ASP A 244 21.83 -6.22 0.43
C ASP A 244 20.57 -6.50 1.26
N ALA A 245 19.39 -6.07 0.77
CA ALA A 245 18.13 -6.20 1.49
C ALA A 245 17.68 -7.66 1.56
N GLU A 246 17.67 -8.20 2.78
CA GLU A 246 17.19 -9.55 3.06
C GLU A 246 15.67 -9.55 3.23
N PRO A 247 14.96 -10.56 2.71
CA PRO A 247 13.50 -10.68 2.88
C PRO A 247 13.07 -10.68 4.35
N ILE A 248 12.11 -9.81 4.70
CA ILE A 248 11.35 -9.93 5.96
C ILE A 248 10.26 -11.00 5.83
N HIS A 249 9.82 -11.28 4.61
CA HIS A 249 8.89 -12.35 4.27
C HIS A 249 9.25 -12.93 2.90
N HIS A 250 9.30 -14.26 2.77
CA HIS A 250 9.61 -14.94 1.52
C HIS A 250 8.55 -15.98 1.21
N ASN A 251 7.84 -15.79 0.10
CA ASN A 251 6.75 -16.67 -0.35
C ASN A 251 6.59 -16.53 -1.88
N PRO A 252 7.41 -17.24 -2.66
CA PRO A 252 7.48 -17.11 -4.12
C PRO A 252 6.11 -17.13 -4.81
N GLY A 253 5.88 -16.17 -5.70
CA GLY A 253 4.64 -16.01 -6.44
C GLY A 253 3.43 -15.52 -5.63
N LYS A 254 3.60 -15.13 -4.36
CA LYS A 254 2.50 -14.78 -3.44
C LYS A 254 2.64 -13.42 -2.77
N CYS A 255 3.61 -12.62 -3.19
CA CYS A 255 3.91 -11.30 -2.62
C CYS A 255 3.64 -10.20 -3.66
N SER A 256 2.37 -9.97 -4.03
CA SER A 256 1.98 -8.76 -4.78
C SER A 256 2.27 -7.49 -3.97
N MET A 257 2.18 -6.31 -4.59
CA MET A 257 2.37 -5.04 -3.89
C MET A 257 1.39 -4.91 -2.72
N THR A 258 1.86 -4.48 -1.56
CA THR A 258 1.07 -4.40 -0.33
C THR A 258 1.68 -3.41 0.65
N SER A 259 0.86 -2.89 1.57
CA SER A 259 1.30 -2.06 2.70
C SER A 259 1.29 -2.87 4.00
N VAL A 260 1.90 -2.31 5.05
CA VAL A 260 1.85 -2.87 6.41
C VAL A 260 1.14 -1.87 7.31
N GLN A 261 0.27 -2.34 8.19
CA GLN A 261 -0.39 -1.52 9.19
C GLN A 261 0.02 -1.93 10.60
N TYR A 262 0.46 -0.97 11.42
CA TYR A 262 0.60 -1.16 12.85
C TYR A 262 -0.78 -1.04 13.53
N ILE A 263 -1.18 -2.06 14.28
CA ILE A 263 -2.40 -2.11 15.08
C ILE A 263 -2.01 -1.75 16.52
N GLU A 264 -2.08 -0.45 16.82
CA GLU A 264 -1.57 0.10 18.08
C GLU A 264 -2.14 -0.57 19.34
N PRO A 265 -3.46 -0.82 19.47
CA PRO A 265 -4.00 -1.46 20.67
C PRO A 265 -3.47 -2.88 20.94
N LEU A 266 -2.97 -3.57 19.90
CA LEU A 266 -2.45 -4.93 19.99
C LEU A 266 -0.92 -4.99 19.99
N TYR A 267 -0.24 -3.87 19.72
CA TYR A 267 1.20 -3.81 19.49
C TYR A 267 1.69 -4.82 18.45
N ARG A 268 0.93 -4.99 17.36
CA ARG A 268 1.25 -5.90 16.24
C ARG A 268 1.25 -5.18 14.91
N TYR A 269 2.10 -5.65 14.00
CA TYR A 269 2.04 -5.30 12.60
C TYR A 269 1.19 -6.33 11.86
N VAL A 270 0.35 -5.89 10.92
CA VAL A 270 -0.43 -6.75 10.04
C VAL A 270 -0.06 -6.43 8.58
N MET A 271 0.19 -7.48 7.81
CA MET A 271 0.42 -7.43 6.37
C MET A 271 -0.58 -8.35 5.69
N ILE A 272 -1.25 -7.87 4.64
CA ILE A 272 -2.12 -8.68 3.80
C ILE A 272 -1.39 -8.91 2.49
N ALA A 273 -0.69 -10.05 2.39
CA ALA A 273 -0.13 -10.49 1.12
C ALA A 273 -1.27 -11.01 0.24
N TRP A 274 -1.27 -10.67 -1.03
CA TRP A 274 -2.28 -11.14 -1.97
C TRP A 274 -1.64 -11.63 -3.25
N TYR A 275 -2.35 -12.47 -4.01
CA TYR A 275 -1.88 -12.98 -5.30
C TYR A 275 -3.01 -13.57 -6.13
N TYR A 276 -2.83 -13.60 -7.46
CA TYR A 276 -3.69 -14.36 -8.36
C TYR A 276 -3.30 -15.83 -8.37
N THR A 277 -4.26 -16.74 -8.26
CA THR A 277 -3.99 -18.19 -8.18
C THR A 277 -3.49 -18.76 -9.51
N ALA A 278 -3.80 -18.09 -10.63
CA ALA A 278 -3.33 -18.42 -11.97
C ALA A 278 -1.91 -17.88 -12.27
N GLY A 279 -1.26 -17.24 -11.30
CA GLY A 279 0.11 -16.72 -11.41
C GLY A 279 0.22 -15.25 -11.83
N SER A 280 -0.82 -14.69 -12.46
CA SER A 280 -0.96 -13.25 -12.69
C SER A 280 -2.39 -12.85 -13.00
N GLY A 281 -2.67 -11.55 -12.91
CA GLY A 281 -3.95 -10.96 -13.30
C GLY A 281 -4.22 -11.09 -14.81
N GLU A 282 -3.17 -11.06 -15.64
CA GLU A 282 -3.30 -11.24 -17.10
C GLU A 282 -3.79 -12.65 -17.46
N VAL A 283 -3.45 -13.67 -16.67
CA VAL A 283 -3.84 -15.06 -16.91
C VAL A 283 -5.17 -15.40 -16.23
N GLY A 284 -5.40 -14.93 -15.01
CA GLY A 284 -6.59 -15.28 -14.23
C GLY A 284 -7.02 -14.18 -13.25
N HIS A 285 -7.69 -13.16 -13.78
CA HIS A 285 -8.14 -11.96 -13.06
C HIS A 285 -9.28 -12.17 -12.03
N ARG A 286 -9.99 -13.32 -12.07
CA ARG A 286 -11.21 -13.54 -11.26
C ARG A 286 -10.97 -14.22 -9.92
N GLU A 287 -9.76 -14.74 -9.69
CA GLU A 287 -9.45 -15.53 -8.50
C GLU A 287 -8.18 -15.03 -7.82
N THR A 288 -8.33 -14.54 -6.60
CA THR A 288 -7.24 -14.09 -5.75
C THR A 288 -7.30 -14.78 -4.40
N VAL A 289 -6.14 -14.88 -3.74
CA VAL A 289 -6.04 -15.26 -2.33
C VAL A 289 -5.43 -14.10 -1.56
N TRP A 290 -5.99 -13.80 -0.40
CA TRP A 290 -5.37 -12.94 0.61
C TRP A 290 -4.84 -13.82 1.74
N GLU A 291 -3.57 -13.65 2.09
CA GLU A 291 -2.91 -14.27 3.22
C GLU A 291 -2.55 -13.19 4.24
N PHE A 292 -3.06 -13.35 5.46
CA PHE A 292 -2.86 -12.40 6.53
C PHE A 292 -1.68 -12.85 7.39
N TYR A 293 -0.75 -11.94 7.60
CA TYR A 293 0.46 -12.13 8.39
C TYR A 293 0.53 -11.10 9.52
N GLU A 294 1.07 -11.53 10.65
CA GLU A 294 1.25 -10.70 11.84
C GLU A 294 2.69 -10.76 12.35
N SER A 295 3.17 -9.69 12.99
CA SER A 295 4.55 -9.61 13.49
C SER A 295 4.70 -8.70 14.71
N PRO A 296 5.65 -8.98 15.64
CA PRO A 296 5.94 -8.06 16.75
C PRO A 296 6.65 -6.79 16.30
N THR A 297 7.41 -6.85 15.20
CA THR A 297 8.24 -5.74 14.71
C THR A 297 8.07 -5.62 13.19
N PRO A 298 8.42 -4.48 12.55
CA PRO A 298 8.27 -4.37 11.10
C PRO A 298 9.25 -5.28 10.33
N TRP A 299 10.34 -5.74 10.96
CA TRP A 299 11.33 -6.64 10.38
C TRP A 299 11.13 -8.13 10.74
N GLY A 300 10.02 -8.48 11.37
CA GLY A 300 9.67 -9.87 11.64
C GLY A 300 9.87 -10.33 13.10
N PRO A 301 9.70 -11.64 13.36
CA PRO A 301 9.27 -12.66 12.39
C PRO A 301 7.80 -12.47 12.00
N TRP A 302 7.47 -12.76 10.73
CA TRP A 302 6.11 -12.70 10.20
C TRP A 302 5.44 -14.08 10.26
N THR A 303 4.26 -14.15 10.87
CA THR A 303 3.50 -15.40 11.04
C THR A 303 2.17 -15.30 10.34
N LYS A 304 1.85 -16.27 9.47
CA LYS A 304 0.52 -16.36 8.86
C LYS A 304 -0.51 -16.75 9.89
N PHE A 305 -1.65 -16.04 9.93
CA PHE A 305 -2.75 -16.36 10.85
C PHE A 305 -4.10 -16.60 10.15
N SER A 306 -4.28 -16.18 8.89
CA SER A 306 -5.51 -16.44 8.12
C SER A 306 -5.30 -16.41 6.61
N ALA A 307 -6.25 -16.96 5.86
CA ALA A 307 -6.29 -16.86 4.40
C ALA A 307 -7.71 -16.91 3.86
N PHE A 308 -7.98 -16.15 2.80
CA PHE A 308 -9.30 -16.05 2.16
C PHE A 308 -9.16 -16.11 0.64
N LEU A 309 -10.02 -16.90 0.00
CA LEU A 309 -10.14 -17.01 -1.46
C LEU A 309 -11.29 -16.12 -1.94
N PHE A 310 -11.07 -15.33 -2.99
CA PHE A 310 -12.10 -14.51 -3.61
C PHE A 310 -12.32 -14.94 -5.05
N PHE A 311 -13.48 -15.54 -5.30
CA PHE A 311 -13.96 -15.91 -6.62
C PHE A 311 -15.47 -15.71 -6.70
N PRO A 312 -16.01 -15.07 -7.75
CA PRO A 312 -15.30 -14.58 -8.94
C PRO A 312 -14.82 -13.12 -8.84
N GLN A 313 -14.88 -12.51 -7.66
CA GLN A 313 -14.62 -11.08 -7.48
C GLN A 313 -13.16 -10.72 -7.76
N GLY A 314 -12.24 -11.66 -7.50
CA GLY A 314 -10.81 -11.46 -7.68
C GLY A 314 -10.31 -10.22 -6.95
N TYR A 315 -10.77 -9.97 -5.71
CA TYR A 315 -10.41 -8.75 -4.99
C TYR A 315 -8.89 -8.64 -4.80
N TYR A 316 -8.31 -7.47 -5.07
CA TYR A 316 -6.86 -7.23 -4.99
C TYR A 316 -6.54 -5.84 -4.46
N ASN A 317 -5.25 -5.64 -4.13
CA ASN A 317 -4.75 -4.46 -3.40
C ASN A 317 -5.50 -4.21 -2.08
N PRO A 318 -5.69 -5.22 -1.21
CA PRO A 318 -6.25 -4.98 0.12
C PRO A 318 -5.35 -4.02 0.91
N CYS A 319 -5.95 -3.03 1.55
CA CYS A 319 -5.28 -2.20 2.55
C CYS A 319 -6.15 -2.04 3.80
N ILE A 320 -5.51 -2.00 4.97
CA ILE A 320 -6.19 -1.68 6.23
C ILE A 320 -6.35 -0.16 6.33
N VAL A 321 -7.54 0.31 6.69
CA VAL A 321 -7.83 1.75 6.80
C VAL A 321 -7.56 2.22 8.23
N PRO A 322 -6.49 2.99 8.49
CA PRO A 322 -6.06 3.32 9.85
C PRO A 322 -7.11 4.07 10.66
N LYS A 323 -7.95 4.89 10.01
CA LYS A 323 -9.03 5.65 10.66
C LYS A 323 -10.11 4.76 11.28
N PHE A 324 -10.33 3.56 10.73
CA PHE A 324 -11.41 2.65 11.14
C PHE A 324 -10.88 1.39 11.82
N ILE A 325 -9.83 1.58 12.63
CA ILE A 325 -9.38 0.60 13.60
C ILE A 325 -10.10 0.91 14.92
N SER A 326 -10.87 -0.05 15.41
CA SER A 326 -11.56 0.07 16.70
C SER A 326 -10.58 0.26 17.87
N THR A 327 -11.08 0.80 18.97
CA THR A 327 -10.27 1.13 20.16
C THR A 327 -9.59 -0.07 20.80
N ASP A 328 -10.11 -1.29 20.62
CA ASP A 328 -9.48 -2.54 21.06
C ASP A 328 -8.59 -3.19 19.98
N GLY A 329 -8.52 -2.60 18.80
CA GLY A 329 -7.74 -3.08 17.66
C GLY A 329 -8.30 -4.33 16.98
N LYS A 330 -9.46 -4.85 17.39
CA LYS A 330 -9.98 -6.12 16.88
C LYS A 330 -10.89 -5.97 15.68
N ASN A 331 -11.60 -4.86 15.57
CA ASN A 331 -12.43 -4.56 14.39
C ASN A 331 -11.70 -3.55 13.49
N LEU A 332 -11.57 -3.90 12.21
CA LEU A 332 -10.89 -3.14 11.17
C LEU A 332 -11.84 -2.96 9.97
N ILE A 333 -11.55 -1.95 9.15
CA ILE A 333 -12.08 -1.85 7.79
C ILE A 333 -10.93 -2.03 6.81
N LEU A 334 -11.16 -2.89 5.81
CA LEU A 334 -10.28 -3.08 4.67
C LEU A 334 -10.87 -2.39 3.45
N PHE A 335 -10.04 -1.69 2.68
CA PHE A 335 -10.38 -1.29 1.32
C PHE A 335 -9.74 -2.23 0.31
N THR A 336 -10.40 -2.40 -0.82
CA THR A 336 -9.98 -3.19 -1.97
C THR A 336 -10.75 -2.72 -3.20
N ASN A 337 -10.49 -3.36 -4.33
CA ASN A 337 -11.32 -3.30 -5.53
C ASN A 337 -11.41 -4.70 -6.16
N GLY A 338 -12.37 -4.91 -7.06
CA GLY A 338 -12.59 -6.17 -7.75
C GLY A 338 -12.05 -6.23 -9.17
N ASP A 339 -12.36 -7.34 -9.83
CA ASP A 339 -11.98 -7.68 -11.21
C ASP A 339 -11.96 -6.48 -12.18
N PHE A 340 -10.75 -6.13 -12.65
CA PHE A 340 -10.52 -5.00 -13.54
C PHE A 340 -11.17 -5.13 -14.91
N ILE A 341 -11.52 -6.34 -15.35
CA ILE A 341 -12.26 -6.56 -16.61
C ILE A 341 -13.71 -6.03 -16.50
N THR A 342 -14.22 -5.82 -15.29
CA THR A 342 -15.57 -5.29 -15.07
C THR A 342 -15.70 -3.77 -15.26
N ASN A 343 -14.58 -3.06 -15.38
CA ASN A 343 -14.51 -1.61 -15.64
C ASN A 343 -15.46 -1.14 -16.78
N GLN A 344 -15.54 -1.92 -17.87
CA GLN A 344 -16.33 -1.57 -19.05
C GLN A 344 -17.74 -2.19 -19.07
N ARG A 345 -18.17 -2.81 -17.96
CA ARG A 345 -19.49 -3.46 -17.86
C ARG A 345 -20.56 -2.52 -17.31
N SER A 346 -21.80 -3.01 -17.21
CA SER A 346 -22.90 -2.21 -16.66
C SER A 346 -22.61 -1.82 -15.20
N PRO A 347 -23.22 -0.74 -14.68
CA PRO A 347 -23.01 -0.31 -13.30
C PRO A 347 -23.26 -1.40 -12.24
N GLU A 348 -24.17 -2.34 -12.52
CA GLU A 348 -24.53 -3.46 -11.63
C GLU A 348 -23.49 -4.59 -11.65
N GLU A 349 -22.74 -4.73 -12.75
CA GLU A 349 -21.69 -5.74 -12.92
C GLU A 349 -20.29 -5.20 -12.61
N ASN A 350 -20.13 -3.88 -12.58
CA ASN A 350 -18.85 -3.21 -12.36
C ASN A 350 -18.47 -3.23 -10.87
N ILE A 351 -17.46 -4.04 -10.54
CA ILE A 351 -16.84 -4.13 -9.21
C ILE A 351 -15.43 -3.51 -9.18
N TYR A 352 -15.03 -2.84 -10.26
CA TYR A 352 -13.80 -2.05 -10.37
C TYR A 352 -13.96 -0.69 -9.69
N LYS A 353 -14.19 -0.76 -8.38
CA LYS A 353 -14.64 0.33 -7.51
C LYS A 353 -14.07 0.16 -6.13
N LEU A 354 -14.03 1.25 -5.36
CA LEU A 354 -13.74 1.19 -3.93
C LEU A 354 -14.73 0.24 -3.25
N THR A 355 -14.20 -0.83 -2.71
CA THR A 355 -14.93 -1.88 -2.01
C THR A 355 -14.41 -1.97 -0.59
N MET A 356 -15.31 -1.90 0.38
CA MET A 356 -14.99 -2.06 1.77
C MET A 356 -15.32 -3.46 2.27
N ILE A 357 -14.49 -4.01 3.16
CA ILE A 357 -14.72 -5.29 3.82
C ILE A 357 -14.42 -5.13 5.31
N PRO A 358 -15.42 -5.33 6.20
CA PRO A 358 -15.18 -5.39 7.64
C PRO A 358 -14.31 -6.61 7.99
N CYS A 359 -13.40 -6.46 8.94
CA CYS A 359 -12.55 -7.55 9.42
C CYS A 359 -12.52 -7.56 10.95
N GLU A 360 -12.80 -8.72 11.54
CA GLU A 360 -12.65 -8.98 12.98
C GLU A 360 -11.41 -9.86 13.19
N LEU A 361 -10.47 -9.41 14.01
CA LEU A 361 -9.28 -10.14 14.43
C LEU A 361 -9.56 -10.95 15.70
N GLU A 362 -9.10 -12.19 15.69
CA GLU A 362 -9.07 -13.05 16.87
C GLU A 362 -7.69 -12.96 17.53
N THR A 363 -7.66 -12.78 18.85
CA THR A 363 -6.43 -12.66 19.64
C THR A 363 -6.34 -13.77 20.69
N GLU A 364 -5.13 -14.04 21.19
CA GLU A 364 -4.89 -14.96 22.32
C GLU A 364 -5.64 -14.57 23.62
#